data_AF-A0A1A8WN59-F1
#
_entry.id   AF-A0A1A8WN59-F1
#
_cell.length_a   1.000
_cell.length_b   1.000
_cell.length_c   1.000
_cell.angle_alpha   90.00
_cell.angle_beta   90.00
_cell.angle_gamma   90.00
#
_symmetry.space_group_name_H-M   'P 1'
#
loop_
_entity.id
_entity.type
_entity.pdbx_description
1 polymer ?
#
loop_
_entity_poly.entity_id
_entity_poly.type
_entity_poly.pdbx_seq_one_letter_code
_entity_poly.pdbx_strand_id
1 'polypeptide(L)'
;MHLRNNLYVDYFLLVYVQVFFLNYLTLTSRYKYFDDYYRYYGNENKCEELKKEFQKYLQIYDFCWSLAGNLDNFNKLKSDGLFDNDHCLYLNCWINYRLIEMGFNMRDTESARIFGKIMSYFISYKVIYNLKCTYIFHVIDGKDYNKMSKLYNYIMYYKIIVYYDNEKDDYECNTKNFQYIKDGNSAYNDIKSD
;
A
#
# COMPACT_ATOMS: atom_id res chain seq x y z
N MET A 1 8.13 -45.67 -5.44
CA MET A 1 9.50 -46.09 -5.08
C MET A 1 10.44 -45.50 -6.12
N HIS A 2 11.49 -44.81 -5.64
CA HIS A 2 12.59 -44.15 -6.37
C HIS A 2 12.34 -42.76 -6.99
N LEU A 3 12.59 -41.73 -6.17
CA LEU A 3 13.30 -40.54 -6.61
C LEU A 3 14.69 -40.55 -5.93
N ARG A 4 15.75 -40.56 -6.74
CA ARG A 4 17.13 -40.33 -6.30
C ARG A 4 17.68 -39.14 -7.10
N ASN A 5 18.25 -38.21 -6.32
CA ASN A 5 19.38 -37.32 -6.64
C ASN A 5 19.13 -36.14 -7.58
N ASN A 6 18.96 -34.96 -6.99
CA ASN A 6 20.03 -33.95 -6.98
C ASN A 6 19.81 -32.96 -5.83
N LEU A 7 20.40 -33.29 -4.67
CA LEU A 7 20.72 -32.35 -3.60
C LEU A 7 21.76 -31.35 -4.14
N TYR A 8 21.67 -30.09 -3.71
CA TYR A 8 22.41 -28.90 -4.18
C TYR A 8 21.73 -28.05 -5.26
N VAL A 9 20.42 -27.78 -5.11
CA VAL A 9 19.91 -26.44 -5.47
C VAL A 9 20.19 -25.56 -4.25
N ASP A 10 21.07 -24.58 -4.44
CA ASP A 10 21.61 -23.69 -3.41
C ASP A 10 20.57 -23.26 -2.37
N TYR A 11 20.80 -23.62 -1.10
CA TYR A 11 20.05 -23.11 0.04
C TYR A 11 20.04 -21.58 0.07
N PHE A 12 21.09 -20.95 -0.48
CA PHE A 12 21.17 -19.51 -0.71
C PHE A 12 20.13 -18.99 -1.71
N LEU A 13 19.87 -19.70 -2.81
CA LEU A 13 18.88 -19.32 -3.83
C LEU A 13 17.45 -19.42 -3.29
N LEU A 14 17.14 -20.47 -2.52
CA LEU A 14 15.84 -20.64 -1.85
C LEU A 14 15.60 -19.57 -0.78
N VAL A 15 16.60 -19.25 0.04
CA VAL A 15 16.53 -18.18 1.03
C VAL A 15 16.43 -16.80 0.35
N TYR A 16 17.17 -16.58 -0.73
CA TYR A 16 17.12 -15.31 -1.47
C TYR A 16 15.74 -15.11 -2.11
N VAL A 17 15.18 -16.13 -2.77
CA VAL A 17 13.82 -16.09 -3.34
C VAL A 17 12.77 -15.90 -2.23
N GLN A 18 12.88 -16.57 -1.08
CA GLN A 18 11.97 -16.38 0.06
C GLN A 18 12.06 -14.98 0.66
N VAL A 19 13.26 -14.42 0.83
CA VAL A 19 13.48 -13.06 1.37
C VAL A 19 13.02 -12.00 0.35
N PHE A 20 13.24 -12.22 -0.95
CA PHE A 20 12.76 -11.34 -2.00
C PHE A 20 11.22 -11.37 -2.06
N PHE A 21 10.61 -12.55 -2.00
CA PHE A 21 9.15 -12.73 -1.97
C PHE A 21 8.54 -12.05 -0.74
N LEU A 22 9.12 -12.23 0.45
CA LEU A 22 8.67 -11.59 1.70
C LEU A 22 8.84 -10.06 1.69
N ASN A 23 9.94 -9.53 1.16
CA ASN A 23 10.13 -8.09 1.01
C ASN A 23 9.14 -7.50 -0.01
N TYR A 24 8.85 -8.25 -1.07
CA TYR A 24 7.86 -7.85 -2.07
C TYR A 24 6.42 -7.95 -1.56
N LEU A 25 6.17 -8.78 -0.54
CA LEU A 25 4.84 -9.09 0.03
C LEU A 25 4.31 -8.08 1.05
N THR A 26 5.08 -7.07 1.45
CA THR A 26 4.64 -6.12 2.48
C THR A 26 4.12 -4.81 1.86
N LEU A 27 2.94 -4.32 2.29
CA LEU A 27 2.46 -2.96 1.95
C LEU A 27 3.55 -1.91 2.16
N THR A 28 4.35 -2.10 3.20
CA THR A 28 5.45 -1.22 3.59
C THR A 28 6.51 -1.06 2.51
N SER A 29 6.83 -2.08 1.71
CA SER A 29 7.80 -1.95 0.63
C SER A 29 7.24 -1.23 -0.59
N ARG A 30 5.94 -1.38 -0.88
CA ARG A 30 5.27 -0.67 -1.97
C ARG A 30 4.91 0.76 -1.61
N TYR A 31 4.61 1.01 -0.35
CA TYR A 31 4.42 2.35 0.16
C TYR A 31 5.68 3.20 0.07
N LYS A 32 6.87 2.60 0.19
CA LYS A 32 8.15 3.29 -0.10
C LYS A 32 8.20 3.90 -1.49
N TYR A 33 7.55 3.29 -2.49
CA TYR A 33 7.47 3.89 -3.82
C TYR A 33 6.75 5.25 -3.75
N PHE A 34 5.62 5.33 -3.05
CA PHE A 34 4.92 6.60 -2.85
C PHE A 34 5.69 7.55 -1.92
N ASP A 35 6.43 7.04 -0.94
CA ASP A 35 7.21 7.90 -0.06
C ASP A 35 8.38 8.57 -0.78
N ASP A 36 9.05 7.84 -1.67
CA ASP A 36 10.38 8.24 -2.16
C ASP A 36 10.38 8.66 -3.64
N TYR A 37 9.68 7.94 -4.52
CA TYR A 37 9.91 8.03 -5.97
C TYR A 37 9.64 9.42 -6.54
N TYR A 38 8.51 10.02 -6.14
CA TYR A 38 8.15 11.37 -6.57
C TYR A 38 8.33 12.42 -5.47
N ARG A 39 8.96 12.09 -4.35
CA ARG A 39 9.09 13.00 -3.20
C ARG A 39 9.68 14.34 -3.59
N TYR A 40 10.73 14.35 -4.41
CA TYR A 40 11.41 15.59 -4.83
C TYR A 40 10.57 16.52 -5.72
N TYR A 41 9.40 16.08 -6.17
CA TYR A 41 8.43 16.90 -6.90
C TYR A 41 7.35 17.50 -5.98
N GLY A 42 7.54 17.43 -4.66
CA GLY A 42 6.67 18.07 -3.68
C GLY A 42 6.58 19.58 -3.86
N ASN A 43 5.58 20.18 -3.22
CA ASN A 43 5.37 21.63 -3.26
C ASN A 43 5.68 22.24 -1.90
N GLU A 44 6.86 22.87 -1.79
CA GLU A 44 7.36 23.46 -0.54
C GLU A 44 6.34 24.39 0.13
N ASN A 45 5.75 25.33 -0.63
CA ASN A 45 4.80 26.30 -0.08
C ASN A 45 3.55 25.62 0.51
N LYS A 46 2.95 24.67 -0.22
CA LYS A 46 1.80 23.91 0.28
C LYS A 46 2.16 23.10 1.53
N CYS A 47 3.36 22.53 1.57
CA CYS A 47 3.79 21.68 2.67
C CYS A 47 4.21 22.45 3.92
N GLU A 48 4.81 23.63 3.77
CA GLU A 48 5.03 24.55 4.89
C GLU A 48 3.70 25.06 5.46
N GLU A 49 2.69 25.33 4.63
CA GLU A 49 1.33 25.66 5.11
C GLU A 49 0.73 24.50 5.91
N LEU A 50 0.79 23.27 5.37
CA LEU A 50 0.26 22.09 6.07
C LEU A 50 0.95 21.84 7.40
N LYS A 51 2.29 21.95 7.43
CA LYS A 51 3.10 21.81 8.64
C LYS A 51 2.72 22.83 9.71
N LYS A 52 2.45 24.09 9.31
CA LYS A 52 1.99 25.13 10.24
C LYS A 52 0.63 24.83 10.84
N GLU A 53 -0.25 24.16 10.10
CA GLU A 53 -1.58 23.77 10.58
C GLU A 53 -1.55 22.52 11.46
N PHE A 54 -0.67 21.58 11.17
CA PHE A 54 -0.59 20.25 11.79
C PHE A 54 0.74 20.05 12.55
N GLN A 55 1.18 21.07 13.30
CA GLN A 55 2.51 21.13 13.93
C GLN A 55 2.83 19.97 14.86
N LYS A 56 1.81 19.35 15.46
CA LYS A 56 1.99 18.22 16.37
C LYS A 56 2.47 16.94 15.66
N TYR A 57 2.29 16.86 14.34
CA TYR A 57 2.64 15.69 13.54
C TYR A 57 3.98 15.93 12.84
N LEU A 58 5.07 15.50 13.46
CA LEU A 58 6.44 15.78 12.99
C LEU A 58 6.70 15.33 11.53
N GLN A 59 6.04 14.26 11.10
CA GLN A 59 6.22 13.68 9.75
C GLN A 59 5.28 14.32 8.70
N ILE A 60 4.41 15.26 9.07
CA ILE A 60 3.38 15.80 8.15
C ILE A 60 3.98 16.54 6.96
N TYR A 61 5.12 17.19 7.17
CA TYR A 61 5.83 17.90 6.11
C TYR A 61 6.32 16.91 5.05
N ASP A 62 6.99 15.84 5.48
CA ASP A 62 7.51 14.80 4.60
C ASP A 62 6.38 14.06 3.87
N PHE A 63 5.31 13.72 4.59
CA PHE A 63 4.10 13.17 4.01
C PHE A 63 3.53 14.09 2.91
N CYS A 64 3.47 15.40 3.16
CA CYS A 64 2.98 16.35 2.18
C CYS A 64 3.86 16.38 0.93
N TRP A 65 5.19 16.35 1.07
CA TRP A 65 6.10 16.34 -0.07
C TRP A 65 5.86 15.11 -0.96
N SER A 66 5.78 13.94 -0.34
CA SER A 66 5.46 12.69 -1.03
C SER A 66 4.07 12.77 -1.69
N LEU A 67 3.03 13.21 -0.96
CA LEU A 67 1.67 13.30 -1.50
C LEU A 67 1.58 14.27 -2.69
N ALA A 68 2.13 15.48 -2.55
CA ALA A 68 2.15 16.49 -3.60
C ALA A 68 2.88 15.99 -4.85
N GLY A 69 4.05 15.37 -4.68
CA GLY A 69 4.82 14.83 -5.79
C GLY A 69 4.10 13.69 -6.52
N ASN A 70 3.45 12.79 -5.79
CA ASN A 70 2.64 11.71 -6.37
C ASN A 70 1.42 12.24 -7.12
N LEU A 71 0.72 13.24 -6.58
CA LEU A 71 -0.44 13.84 -7.25
C LEU A 71 -0.04 14.58 -8.53
N ASP A 72 1.08 15.30 -8.51
CA ASP A 72 1.61 16.00 -9.69
C ASP A 72 2.05 15.04 -10.80
N ASN A 73 2.54 13.86 -10.41
CA ASN A 73 3.01 12.82 -11.34
C ASN A 73 2.07 11.61 -11.41
N PHE A 74 0.80 11.78 -11.06
CA PHE A 74 -0.13 10.65 -10.92
C PHE A 74 -0.23 9.81 -12.19
N ASN A 75 -0.27 10.45 -13.36
CA ASN A 75 -0.30 9.78 -14.68
C ASN A 75 0.94 8.94 -15.00
N LYS A 76 2.04 9.21 -14.30
CA LYS A 76 3.34 8.55 -14.49
C LYS A 76 3.62 7.54 -13.37
N LEU A 77 2.69 7.32 -12.44
CA LEU A 77 2.80 6.24 -11.48
C LEU A 77 2.86 4.93 -12.28
N LYS A 78 3.99 4.22 -12.19
CA LYS A 78 4.15 2.96 -12.92
C LYS A 78 3.45 1.85 -12.15
N SER A 79 2.62 1.10 -12.86
CA SER A 79 2.17 -0.22 -12.43
C SER A 79 3.20 -1.23 -12.92
N ASP A 80 3.97 -1.87 -12.03
CA ASP A 80 4.81 -3.02 -12.41
C ASP A 80 3.94 -4.28 -12.67
N GLY A 81 2.91 -4.18 -13.53
CA GLY A 81 1.92 -5.23 -13.84
C GLY A 81 1.00 -5.62 -12.69
N LEU A 82 1.25 -5.12 -11.49
CA LEU A 82 0.48 -5.41 -10.28
C LEU A 82 -0.78 -4.54 -10.15
N PHE A 83 -0.88 -3.44 -10.88
CA PHE A 83 -1.78 -2.33 -10.57
C PHE A 83 -2.52 -1.78 -11.80
N ASP A 84 -2.60 -2.54 -12.89
CA ASP A 84 -2.95 -2.03 -14.23
C ASP A 84 -4.28 -1.29 -14.33
N ASN A 85 -5.15 -1.31 -13.30
CA ASN A 85 -6.42 -0.60 -13.32
C ASN A 85 -6.77 0.25 -12.09
N ASP A 86 -5.92 0.40 -11.04
CA ASP A 86 -6.36 1.18 -9.87
C ASP A 86 -5.28 1.91 -9.04
N HIS A 87 -4.46 2.75 -9.68
CA HIS A 87 -3.51 3.65 -8.99
C HIS A 87 -4.19 4.49 -7.89
N CYS A 88 -5.46 4.80 -8.08
CA CYS A 88 -6.24 5.60 -7.15
C CYS A 88 -6.40 4.91 -5.81
N LEU A 89 -6.80 3.65 -5.84
CA LEU A 89 -6.98 2.84 -4.64
C LEU A 89 -5.67 2.70 -3.84
N TYR A 90 -4.53 2.46 -4.50
CA TYR A 90 -3.24 2.37 -3.79
C TYR A 90 -2.84 3.67 -3.15
N LEU A 91 -2.96 4.78 -3.87
CA LEU A 91 -2.64 6.08 -3.33
C LEU A 91 -3.51 6.38 -2.10
N ASN A 92 -4.80 6.05 -2.18
CA ASN A 92 -5.74 6.15 -1.08
C ASN A 92 -5.34 5.30 0.15
N CYS A 93 -5.00 4.04 -0.07
CA CYS A 93 -4.54 3.14 0.99
C CYS A 93 -3.22 3.64 1.62
N TRP A 94 -2.27 4.08 0.81
CA TRP A 94 -1.00 4.67 1.27
C TRP A 94 -1.24 5.91 2.14
N ILE A 95 -2.11 6.83 1.71
CA ILE A 95 -2.47 8.02 2.48
C ILE A 95 -2.97 7.61 3.87
N ASN A 96 -3.92 6.68 3.95
CA ASN A 96 -4.50 6.27 5.24
C ASN A 96 -3.48 5.57 6.13
N TYR A 97 -2.65 4.71 5.55
CA TYR A 97 -1.56 4.07 6.27
C TYR A 97 -0.66 5.11 6.94
N ARG A 98 -0.22 6.12 6.18
CA ARG A 98 0.67 7.17 6.69
C ARG A 98 -0.01 8.04 7.73
N LEU A 99 -1.29 8.39 7.56
CA LEU A 99 -2.03 9.12 8.58
C LEU A 99 -2.15 8.32 9.89
N ILE A 100 -2.46 7.02 9.83
CA ILE A 100 -2.53 6.17 11.03
C ILE A 100 -1.17 6.07 11.71
N GLU A 101 -0.09 5.87 10.95
CA GLU A 101 1.27 5.80 11.52
C GLU A 101 1.71 7.13 12.16
N MET A 102 1.27 8.26 11.61
CA MET A 102 1.47 9.57 12.23
C MET A 102 0.63 9.79 13.49
N GLY A 103 -0.30 8.89 13.81
CA GLY A 103 -1.13 8.95 15.01
C GLY A 103 -2.43 9.74 14.83
N PHE A 104 -2.91 9.93 13.59
CA PHE A 104 -4.25 10.46 13.37
C PHE A 104 -5.30 9.44 13.83
N ASN A 105 -6.29 9.91 14.57
CA ASN A 105 -7.46 9.12 14.95
C ASN A 105 -8.59 9.44 13.97
N MET A 106 -8.88 8.50 13.05
CA MET A 106 -9.82 8.67 11.93
C MET A 106 -11.23 9.13 12.30
N ARG A 107 -11.59 9.14 13.60
CA ARG A 107 -12.89 9.59 14.12
C ARG A 107 -12.88 11.02 14.70
N ASP A 108 -11.72 11.65 14.82
CA ASP A 108 -11.60 12.98 15.43
C ASP A 108 -11.73 14.13 14.43
N THR A 109 -12.01 15.32 14.97
CA THR A 109 -12.22 16.54 14.17
C THR A 109 -10.95 17.00 13.47
N GLU A 110 -9.77 16.63 13.96
CA GLU A 110 -8.49 16.95 13.34
C GLU A 110 -8.23 16.10 12.10
N SER A 111 -8.63 14.83 12.14
CA SER A 111 -8.63 13.92 11.00
C SER A 111 -9.54 14.44 9.90
N ALA A 112 -10.73 14.94 10.24
CA ALA A 112 -11.60 15.62 9.28
C ALA A 112 -10.92 16.82 8.59
N ARG A 113 -10.12 17.60 9.33
CA ARG A 113 -9.37 18.73 8.75
C ARG A 113 -8.28 18.27 7.79
N ILE A 114 -7.47 17.27 8.16
CA ILE A 114 -6.43 16.77 7.25
C ILE A 114 -7.04 16.11 6.01
N PHE A 115 -8.18 15.43 6.13
CA PHE A 115 -8.89 14.88 4.98
C PHE A 115 -9.36 15.98 4.02
N GLY A 116 -9.86 17.10 4.55
CA GLY A 116 -10.21 18.27 3.75
C GLY A 116 -9.01 18.85 2.99
N LYS A 117 -7.84 18.91 3.63
CA LYS A 117 -6.59 19.34 2.97
C LYS A 117 -6.10 18.37 1.91
N ILE A 118 -6.15 17.06 2.18
CA ILE A 118 -5.82 16.05 1.18
C ILE A 118 -6.76 16.17 -0.02
N MET A 119 -8.06 16.29 0.20
CA MET A 119 -9.04 16.48 -0.88
C MET A 119 -8.76 17.74 -1.70
N SER A 120 -8.40 18.85 -1.04
CA SER A 120 -8.04 20.09 -1.76
C SER A 120 -6.78 19.91 -2.61
N TYR A 121 -5.83 19.07 -2.20
CA TYR A 121 -4.68 18.72 -3.03
C TYR A 121 -5.10 17.93 -4.28
N PHE A 122 -5.93 16.90 -4.14
CA PHE A 122 -6.48 16.14 -5.28
C PHE A 122 -7.18 17.06 -6.31
N ILE A 123 -7.93 18.05 -5.83
CA ILE A 123 -8.55 19.08 -6.67
C ILE A 123 -7.48 19.95 -7.35
N SER A 124 -6.51 20.45 -6.58
CA SER A 124 -5.50 21.39 -7.07
C SER A 124 -4.58 20.79 -8.15
N TYR A 125 -4.28 19.50 -8.04
CA TYR A 125 -3.50 18.74 -9.03
C TYR A 125 -4.37 18.16 -10.15
N LYS A 126 -5.67 18.49 -10.17
CA LYS A 126 -6.65 18.06 -11.19
C LYS A 126 -6.78 16.53 -11.33
N VAL A 127 -6.40 15.78 -10.29
CA VAL A 127 -6.46 14.31 -10.27
C VAL A 127 -7.92 13.83 -10.31
N ILE A 128 -8.82 14.53 -9.61
CA ILE A 128 -10.27 14.22 -9.63
C ILE A 128 -10.86 14.33 -11.03
N TYR A 129 -10.53 15.42 -11.74
CA TYR A 129 -11.15 15.73 -13.02
C TYR A 129 -10.58 14.91 -14.17
N ASN A 130 -9.26 14.69 -14.17
CA ASN A 130 -8.60 14.05 -15.29
C ASN A 130 -8.66 12.52 -15.20
N LEU A 131 -8.68 11.97 -13.98
CA LEU A 131 -8.42 10.55 -13.74
C LEU A 131 -9.50 9.88 -12.90
N LYS A 132 -10.57 10.62 -12.58
CA LYS A 132 -11.71 10.15 -11.77
C LYS A 132 -11.27 9.53 -10.43
N CYS A 133 -10.13 10.00 -9.91
CA CYS A 133 -9.58 9.52 -8.65
C CYS A 133 -9.82 10.54 -7.54
N THR A 134 -10.41 10.10 -6.43
CA THR A 134 -10.71 10.94 -5.27
C THR A 134 -10.31 10.24 -3.98
N TYR A 135 -10.16 11.01 -2.90
CA TYR A 135 -9.81 10.47 -1.59
C TYR A 135 -11.05 9.92 -0.86
N ILE A 136 -11.24 8.59 -0.86
CA ILE A 136 -12.48 7.92 -0.43
C ILE A 136 -12.41 7.25 0.95
N PHE A 137 -11.23 7.11 1.54
CA PHE A 137 -11.05 6.33 2.78
C PHE A 137 -11.24 7.12 4.08
N HIS A 138 -11.55 8.42 3.99
CA HIS A 138 -11.79 9.30 5.13
C HIS A 138 -12.96 8.88 6.05
N VAL A 139 -13.78 7.92 5.62
CA VAL A 139 -14.96 7.41 6.34
C VAL A 139 -14.71 6.09 7.08
N ILE A 140 -13.54 5.47 6.92
CA ILE A 140 -13.26 4.14 7.46
C ILE A 140 -12.58 4.26 8.82
N ASP A 141 -13.12 3.57 9.83
CA ASP A 141 -12.50 3.52 11.16
C ASP A 141 -11.11 2.85 11.13
N GLY A 142 -10.21 3.20 12.04
CA GLY A 142 -8.86 2.61 12.09
C GLY A 142 -8.85 1.08 12.27
N LYS A 143 -9.83 0.50 12.98
CA LYS A 143 -9.96 -0.97 13.09
C LYS A 143 -10.42 -1.60 11.77
N ASP A 144 -11.40 -0.98 11.12
CA ASP A 144 -11.91 -1.44 9.82
C ASP A 144 -10.87 -1.24 8.73
N TYR A 145 -10.06 -0.18 8.81
CA TYR A 145 -8.90 0.04 7.97
C TYR A 145 -7.89 -1.11 8.09
N ASN A 146 -7.57 -1.56 9.30
CA ASN A 146 -6.64 -2.69 9.46
C ASN A 146 -7.18 -3.99 8.86
N LYS A 147 -8.49 -4.26 9.00
CA LYS A 147 -9.14 -5.40 8.31
C LYS A 147 -9.07 -5.24 6.79
N MET A 148 -9.49 -4.07 6.29
CA MET A 148 -9.54 -3.75 4.87
C MET A 148 -8.14 -3.79 4.22
N SER A 149 -7.14 -3.26 4.90
CA SER A 149 -5.73 -3.25 4.49
C SER A 149 -5.16 -4.67 4.38
N LYS A 150 -5.51 -5.58 5.31
CA LYS A 150 -5.18 -7.00 5.21
C LYS A 150 -5.85 -7.68 4.02
N LEU A 151 -7.13 -7.39 3.78
CA LEU A 151 -7.85 -7.94 2.62
C LEU A 151 -7.27 -7.41 1.30
N TYR A 152 -7.00 -6.11 1.21
CA TYR A 152 -6.38 -5.51 0.01
C TYR A 152 -5.01 -6.10 -0.26
N ASN A 153 -4.19 -6.28 0.77
CA ASN A 153 -2.95 -7.04 0.67
C ASN A 153 -3.21 -8.40 0.04
N TYR A 154 -4.09 -9.19 0.66
CA TYR A 154 -4.37 -10.55 0.24
C TYR A 154 -4.81 -10.64 -1.22
N ILE A 155 -5.81 -9.84 -1.63
CA ILE A 155 -6.30 -9.78 -3.03
C ILE A 155 -5.16 -9.44 -3.99
N MET A 156 -4.27 -8.54 -3.57
CA MET A 156 -3.20 -8.06 -4.44
C MET A 156 -2.07 -9.03 -4.68
N TYR A 157 -1.82 -9.91 -3.72
CA TYR A 157 -0.86 -10.98 -3.94
C TYR A 157 -1.53 -12.27 -4.39
N TYR A 158 -2.87 -12.34 -4.43
CA TYR A 158 -3.59 -13.51 -4.92
C TYR A 158 -3.14 -13.93 -6.33
N LYS A 159 -2.99 -12.97 -7.26
CA LYS A 159 -2.47 -13.28 -8.62
C LYS A 159 -1.03 -13.82 -8.61
N ILE A 160 -0.18 -13.29 -7.74
CA ILE A 160 1.20 -13.77 -7.57
C ILE A 160 1.17 -15.18 -6.97
N ILE A 161 0.37 -15.41 -5.93
CA ILE A 161 0.21 -16.72 -5.29
C ILE A 161 -0.26 -17.74 -6.32
N VAL A 162 -1.30 -17.42 -7.11
CA VAL A 162 -1.82 -18.27 -8.19
C VAL A 162 -0.76 -18.55 -9.25
N TYR A 163 0.06 -17.57 -9.63
CA TYR A 163 1.15 -17.76 -10.58
C TYR A 163 2.20 -18.76 -10.07
N TYR A 164 2.66 -18.61 -8.82
CA TYR A 164 3.65 -19.52 -8.23
C TYR A 164 3.09 -20.91 -7.92
N ASP A 165 1.78 -21.01 -7.63
CA ASP A 165 1.09 -22.28 -7.37
C ASP A 165 0.86 -23.11 -8.66
N ASN A 166 0.61 -22.44 -9.81
CA ASN A 166 0.27 -23.13 -11.06
C ASN A 166 1.42 -23.28 -12.07
N GLU A 167 2.44 -22.40 -12.05
CA GLU A 167 3.43 -22.32 -13.14
C GLU A 167 4.87 -22.68 -12.72
N LYS A 168 5.13 -23.01 -11.45
CA LYS A 168 6.46 -23.45 -10.99
C LYS A 168 6.36 -24.77 -10.21
N ASP A 169 6.72 -25.87 -10.89
CA ASP A 169 6.75 -27.24 -10.35
C ASP A 169 7.63 -27.41 -9.08
N ASP A 170 8.51 -26.46 -8.78
CA ASP A 170 9.45 -26.49 -7.64
C ASP A 170 9.05 -25.59 -6.46
N TYR A 171 7.87 -24.95 -6.46
CA TYR A 171 7.45 -24.08 -5.36
C TYR A 171 6.70 -24.83 -4.26
N GLU A 172 7.41 -25.26 -3.22
CA GLU A 172 6.75 -25.78 -2.01
C GLU A 172 6.16 -24.62 -1.17
N CYS A 173 4.85 -24.66 -0.95
CA CYS A 173 4.16 -23.72 -0.06
C CYS A 173 4.67 -23.89 1.39
N ASN A 174 5.49 -22.96 1.86
CA ASN A 174 6.01 -22.98 3.22
C ASN A 174 4.97 -22.46 4.24
N THR A 175 5.21 -22.72 5.53
CA THR A 175 4.32 -22.35 6.65
C THR A 175 3.96 -20.86 6.67
N LYS A 176 4.85 -19.96 6.23
CA LYS A 176 4.57 -18.51 6.21
C LYS A 176 3.60 -18.14 5.10
N ASN A 177 3.76 -18.70 3.90
CA ASN A 177 2.82 -18.49 2.79
C ASN A 177 1.44 -19.07 3.12
N PHE A 178 1.42 -20.27 3.72
CA PHE A 178 0.18 -20.88 4.19
C PHE A 178 -0.53 -19.99 5.22
N GLN A 179 0.21 -19.46 6.20
CA GLN A 179 -0.35 -18.55 7.19
C GLN A 179 -0.85 -17.24 6.55
N TYR A 180 -0.12 -16.69 5.58
CA TYR A 180 -0.54 -15.51 4.84
C TYR A 180 -1.87 -15.72 4.09
N ILE A 181 -2.02 -16.85 3.39
CA ILE A 181 -3.26 -17.21 2.69
C ILE A 181 -4.40 -17.41 3.69
N LYS A 182 -4.13 -18.08 4.81
CA LYS A 182 -5.11 -18.30 5.88
C LYS A 182 -5.60 -16.99 6.49
N ASP A 183 -4.69 -16.07 6.80
CA ASP A 183 -5.01 -14.75 7.35
C ASP A 183 -5.82 -13.91 6.35
N GLY A 184 -5.47 -13.97 5.07
CA GLY A 184 -6.21 -13.32 3.99
C GLY A 184 -7.64 -13.85 3.83
N ASN A 185 -7.81 -15.18 3.82
CA ASN A 185 -9.12 -15.82 3.78
C ASN A 185 -9.97 -15.50 5.03
N SER A 186 -9.35 -15.46 6.22
CA SER A 186 -10.03 -15.04 7.44
C SER A 186 -10.53 -13.61 7.31
N ALA A 187 -9.66 -12.67 6.87
CA ALA A 187 -10.04 -11.28 6.68
C ALA A 187 -11.19 -11.10 5.66
N TYR A 188 -11.18 -11.86 4.57
CA TYR A 188 -12.27 -11.88 3.60
C TYR A 188 -13.60 -12.35 4.21
N ASN A 189 -13.56 -13.47 4.95
CA ASN A 189 -14.76 -14.04 5.56
C ASN A 189 -15.32 -13.12 6.64
N ASP A 190 -14.46 -12.52 7.47
CA ASP A 190 -14.87 -11.56 8.51
C ASP A 190 -15.60 -10.36 7.88
N ILE A 191 -15.03 -9.77 6.82
CA ILE A 191 -15.64 -8.64 6.11
C ILE A 191 -16.94 -9.05 5.40
N LYS A 192 -17.02 -10.26 4.85
CA LYS A 192 -18.23 -10.77 4.18
C LYS A 192 -19.39 -11.02 5.16
N SER A 193 -19.08 -11.32 6.41
CA SER A 193 -20.08 -11.59 7.45
C SER A 193 -20.57 -10.34 8.21
N ASP A 194 -19.87 -9.20 8.04
CA ASP A 194 -20.27 -7.89 8.57
C ASP A 194 -21.38 -7.26 7.70
#